data_AF-A0A2M7P6M2-F1
#
_entry.id   AF-A0A2M7P6M2-F1
#
_cell.length_a   1.000
_cell.length_b   1.000
_cell.length_c   1.000
_cell.angle_alpha   90.00
_cell.angle_beta   90.00
_cell.angle_gamma   90.00
#
_symmetry.space_group_name_H-M   'P 1'
#
loop_
_entity.id
_entity.type
_entity.pdbx_description
1 polymer ?
#
loop_
_entity_poly.entity_id
_entity_poly.type
_entity_poly.pdbx_seq_one_letter_code
_entity_poly.pdbx_strand_id
1 'polypeptide(L)'
;YIHWFLSGEDLEPKDVGARFTPASETLAWAAKFYGRVCRDYALEVLALGGLYIAGGLAAQNPEMLAHANFRGEFLNSPTMAHILAKIPVLLIDNQDSGLWGAAFLGQQIFHQC
;
A
#
# COMPACT_ATOMS: atom_id res chain seq x y z
N TYR A 1 0.81 17.33 3.00
CA TYR A 1 0.05 17.93 4.12
C TYR A 1 0.23 17.24 5.46
N ILE A 2 0.14 15.90 5.61
CA ILE A 2 0.32 15.26 6.93
C ILE A 2 1.70 15.54 7.54
N HIS A 3 2.76 15.54 6.71
CA HIS A 3 4.11 15.77 7.17
C HIS A 3 4.28 17.18 7.74
N TRP A 4 3.83 18.19 6.99
CA TRP A 4 3.80 19.58 7.43
C TRP A 4 3.01 19.76 8.73
N PHE A 5 1.85 19.14 8.85
CA PHE A 5 1.04 19.20 10.08
C PHE A 5 1.78 18.65 11.31
N LEU A 6 2.55 17.56 11.15
CA LEU A 6 3.22 16.88 12.26
C LEU A 6 4.61 17.45 12.58
N SER A 7 5.33 17.95 11.58
CA SER A 7 6.72 18.40 11.72
C SER A 7 6.91 19.91 11.63
N GLY A 8 5.93 20.64 11.08
CA GLY A 8 6.09 22.04 10.68
C GLY A 8 6.95 22.26 9.44
N GLU A 9 7.59 21.21 8.90
CA GLU A 9 8.42 21.29 7.70
C GLU A 9 7.56 21.21 6.43
N ASP A 10 7.71 22.19 5.55
CA ASP A 10 7.07 22.18 4.24
C ASP A 10 7.99 21.52 3.22
N LEU A 11 7.68 20.26 2.88
CA LEU A 11 8.41 19.46 1.92
C LEU A 11 7.48 19.01 0.80
N GLU A 12 8.03 18.96 -0.41
CA GLU A 12 7.37 18.33 -1.54
C GLU A 12 7.08 16.84 -1.25
N PRO A 13 5.93 16.28 -1.68
CA PRO A 13 5.54 14.91 -1.34
C PRO A 13 6.59 13.84 -1.68
N LYS A 14 7.33 14.03 -2.77
CA LYS A 14 8.42 13.13 -3.20
C LYS A 14 9.60 13.09 -2.22
N ASP A 15 9.81 14.16 -1.44
CA ASP A 15 10.94 14.31 -0.53
C ASP A 15 10.59 13.87 0.91
N VAL A 16 9.29 13.72 1.22
CA VAL A 16 8.81 13.27 2.54
C VAL A 16 9.26 11.85 2.85
N GLY A 17 9.25 10.96 1.85
CA GLY A 17 9.65 9.55 2.02
C GLY A 17 11.08 9.40 2.53
N ALA A 18 12.00 10.25 2.05
CA ALA A 18 13.39 10.28 2.51
C ALA A 18 13.56 10.67 3.99
N ARG A 19 12.50 11.17 4.65
CA ARG A 19 12.48 11.50 6.08
C ARG A 19 11.86 10.41 6.95
N PHE A 20 11.46 9.28 6.36
CA PHE A 20 10.90 8.18 7.12
C PHE A 20 11.97 7.51 7.98
N THR A 21 11.65 7.41 9.27
CA THR A 21 12.42 6.69 10.28
C THR A 21 11.44 5.84 11.09
N PRO A 22 11.88 4.80 11.79
CA PRO A 22 10.99 4.00 12.64
C PRO A 22 10.24 4.81 13.72
N ALA A 23 10.76 5.98 14.11
CA ALA A 23 10.14 6.88 15.07
C ALA A 23 9.34 8.02 14.42
N SER A 24 9.29 8.08 13.08
CA SER A 24 8.61 9.17 12.35
C SER A 24 7.10 9.09 12.56
N GLU A 25 6.53 10.13 13.16
CA GLU A 25 5.08 10.24 13.30
C GLU A 25 4.40 10.33 11.93
N THR A 26 5.07 10.94 10.94
CA THR A 26 4.58 10.98 9.55
C THR A 26 4.45 9.58 8.98
N LEU A 27 5.46 8.72 9.15
CA LEU A 27 5.40 7.32 8.73
C LEU A 27 4.27 6.57 9.46
N ALA A 28 4.17 6.75 10.78
CA ALA A 28 3.16 6.09 11.60
C ALA A 28 1.73 6.42 11.17
N TRP A 29 1.46 7.69 10.82
CA TRP A 29 0.17 8.14 10.30
C TRP A 29 -0.06 7.71 8.85
N ALA A 30 0.95 7.81 7.99
CA ALA A 30 0.87 7.35 6.61
C ALA A 30 0.52 5.86 6.55
N ALA A 31 1.23 5.02 7.31
CA ALA A 31 0.97 3.59 7.45
C ALA A 31 -0.46 3.32 7.92
N LYS A 32 -0.95 4.06 8.92
CA LYS A 32 -2.32 3.92 9.43
C LYS A 32 -3.35 4.25 8.35
N PHE A 33 -3.24 5.41 7.70
CA PHE A 33 -4.20 5.80 6.66
C PHE A 33 -4.16 4.86 5.45
N TYR A 34 -2.97 4.39 5.09
CA TYR A 34 -2.82 3.41 4.02
C TYR A 34 -3.49 2.08 4.38
N GLY A 35 -3.28 1.59 5.61
CA GLY A 35 -3.96 0.39 6.13
C GLY A 35 -5.48 0.50 6.12
N ARG A 36 -6.02 1.69 6.44
CA ARG A 36 -7.45 1.98 6.37
C ARG A 36 -8.00 1.85 4.95
N VAL A 37 -7.36 2.50 3.98
CA VAL A 37 -7.78 2.43 2.57
C VAL A 37 -7.70 0.98 2.06
N CYS A 38 -6.62 0.26 2.38
CA CYS A 38 -6.46 -1.14 2.02
C CYS A 38 -7.54 -2.05 2.63
N ARG A 39 -7.90 -1.84 3.90
CA ARG A 39 -8.98 -2.58 4.57
C ARG A 39 -10.31 -2.37 3.84
N ASP A 40 -10.67 -1.13 3.61
CA ASP A 40 -11.97 -0.77 3.05
C ASP A 40 -12.09 -1.35 1.63
N TYR A 41 -11.04 -1.22 0.82
CA TYR A 41 -10.97 -1.84 -0.50
C TYR A 41 -11.03 -3.38 -0.45
N ALA A 42 -10.26 -4.01 0.44
CA ALA A 42 -10.25 -5.47 0.57
C ALA A 42 -11.61 -6.06 0.95
N LEU A 43 -12.41 -5.34 1.74
CA LEU A 43 -13.78 -5.72 2.08
C LEU A 43 -14.77 -5.41 0.95
N GLU A 44 -14.61 -4.28 0.27
CA GLU A 44 -15.47 -3.86 -0.84
C GLU A 44 -15.48 -4.88 -1.97
N VAL A 45 -14.30 -5.39 -2.35
CA VAL A 45 -14.16 -6.37 -3.45
C VAL A 45 -14.07 -7.82 -2.98
N LEU A 46 -14.09 -8.06 -1.66
CA LEU A 46 -13.81 -9.35 -1.03
C LEU A 46 -12.54 -10.00 -1.60
N ALA A 47 -11.39 -9.35 -1.41
CA ALA A 47 -10.08 -9.72 -1.97
C ALA A 47 -9.48 -11.02 -1.36
N LEU A 48 -10.23 -12.12 -1.36
CA LEU A 48 -9.85 -13.39 -0.72
C LEU A 48 -8.63 -14.06 -1.38
N GLY A 49 -8.35 -13.77 -2.65
CA GLY A 49 -7.15 -14.23 -3.35
C GLY A 49 -5.88 -13.42 -3.01
N GLY A 50 -6.04 -12.34 -2.24
CA GLY A 50 -4.94 -11.44 -1.85
C GLY A 50 -5.13 -10.01 -2.34
N LEU A 51 -4.49 -9.09 -1.61
CA LEU A 51 -4.37 -7.69 -1.95
C LEU A 51 -2.94 -7.41 -2.43
N TYR A 52 -2.79 -7.12 -3.71
CA TYR A 52 -1.50 -6.79 -4.33
C TYR A 52 -1.39 -5.28 -4.47
N ILE A 53 -0.43 -4.69 -3.77
CA ILE A 53 -0.19 -3.26 -3.74
C ILE A 53 0.90 -2.95 -4.75
N ALA A 54 0.55 -2.17 -5.77
CA ALA A 54 1.47 -1.65 -6.77
C ALA A 54 1.58 -0.12 -6.68
N GLY A 55 2.60 0.43 -7.32
CA GLY A 55 2.76 1.87 -7.49
C GLY A 55 3.90 2.49 -6.67
N GLY A 56 4.29 3.70 -7.07
CA GLY A 56 5.53 4.33 -6.63
C GLY A 56 5.61 4.59 -5.13
N LEU A 57 4.53 5.03 -4.47
CA LEU A 57 4.60 5.40 -3.05
C LEU A 57 4.97 4.21 -2.16
N ALA A 58 4.25 3.08 -2.29
CA ALA A 58 4.49 1.90 -1.47
C ALA A 58 5.79 1.17 -1.85
N ALA A 59 6.14 1.16 -3.15
CA ALA A 59 7.36 0.54 -3.61
C ALA A 59 8.63 1.34 -3.23
N GLN A 60 8.55 2.68 -3.22
CA GLN A 60 9.65 3.54 -2.78
C GLN A 60 9.79 3.61 -1.25
N ASN A 61 8.71 3.31 -0.51
CA ASN A 61 8.65 3.43 0.95
C ASN A 61 8.05 2.15 1.58
N PRO A 62 8.68 0.98 1.41
CA PRO A 62 8.15 -0.31 1.87
C PRO A 62 7.93 -0.37 3.39
N GLU A 63 8.67 0.45 4.16
CA GLU A 63 8.47 0.62 5.59
C GLU A 63 7.05 1.03 5.97
N MET A 64 6.31 1.72 5.08
CA MET A 64 4.92 2.09 5.31
C MET A 64 4.03 0.84 5.47
N LEU A 65 4.29 -0.22 4.71
CA LEU A 65 3.57 -1.49 4.79
C LEU A 65 4.07 -2.38 5.92
N ALA A 66 5.37 -2.30 6.24
CA ALA A 66 5.97 -3.05 7.33
C ALA A 66 5.62 -2.48 8.72
N HIS A 67 5.22 -1.21 8.79
CA HIS A 67 4.92 -0.52 10.04
C HIS A 67 3.70 -1.14 10.77
N ALA A 68 3.79 -1.29 12.10
CA ALA A 68 2.75 -1.94 12.91
C ALA A 68 1.36 -1.29 12.77
N ASN A 69 1.30 0.04 12.62
CA ASN A 69 0.04 0.78 12.40
C ASN A 69 -0.68 0.38 11.09
N PHE A 70 0.04 -0.01 10.04
CA PHE A 70 -0.60 -0.49 8.81
C PHE A 70 -1.40 -1.76 9.10
N ARG A 71 -0.72 -2.79 9.65
CA ARG A 71 -1.37 -4.05 9.98
C ARG A 71 -2.47 -3.90 11.03
N GLY A 72 -2.22 -3.08 12.05
CA GLY A 72 -3.20 -2.78 13.10
C GLY A 72 -4.47 -2.17 12.53
N GLU A 73 -4.35 -1.17 11.66
CA GLU A 73 -5.52 -0.52 11.04
C GLU A 73 -6.16 -1.41 9.96
N PHE A 74 -5.38 -2.19 9.21
CA PHE A 74 -5.90 -3.12 8.22
C PHE A 74 -6.85 -4.14 8.84
N LEU A 75 -6.51 -4.64 10.03
CA LEU A 75 -7.34 -5.59 10.78
C LEU A 75 -8.41 -4.91 11.65
N ASN A 76 -8.46 -3.58 11.69
CA ASN A 76 -9.36 -2.82 12.53
C ASN A 76 -10.78 -2.81 11.95
N SER A 77 -11.51 -3.91 12.14
CA SER A 77 -12.92 -4.04 11.82
C SER A 77 -13.63 -4.82 12.94
N PRO A 78 -14.65 -4.24 13.59
CA PRO A 78 -15.37 -4.93 14.67
C PRO A 78 -16.02 -6.24 14.24
N THR A 79 -16.41 -6.35 12.97
CA THR A 79 -17.21 -7.48 12.45
C THR A 79 -16.41 -8.36 11.50
N MET A 80 -15.46 -7.81 10.74
CA MET A 80 -14.82 -8.51 9.61
C MET A 80 -13.31 -8.77 9.80
N ALA A 81 -12.74 -8.51 10.97
CA ALA A 81 -11.31 -8.75 11.24
C ALA A 81 -10.86 -10.19 10.91
N HIS A 82 -11.74 -11.18 11.12
CA HIS A 82 -11.46 -12.59 10.84
C HIS A 82 -11.34 -12.92 9.34
N ILE A 83 -12.00 -12.16 8.46
CA ILE A 83 -11.84 -12.26 7.00
C ILE A 83 -10.54 -11.56 6.60
N LEU A 84 -10.34 -10.32 7.08
CA LEU A 84 -9.14 -9.53 6.79
C LEU A 84 -7.85 -10.25 7.20
N ALA A 85 -7.85 -10.95 8.33
CA ALA A 85 -6.70 -11.73 8.80
C ALA A 85 -6.24 -12.85 7.83
N LYS A 86 -7.13 -13.30 6.92
CA LYS A 86 -6.85 -14.34 5.93
C LYS A 86 -6.40 -13.77 4.58
N ILE A 87 -6.56 -12.46 4.36
CA ILE A 87 -6.19 -11.82 3.10
C ILE A 87 -4.69 -11.53 3.14
N PRO A 88 -3.88 -12.17 2.29
CA PRO A 88 -2.47 -11.81 2.18
C PRO A 88 -2.35 -10.42 1.55
N VAL A 89 -1.48 -9.58 2.11
CA VAL A 89 -1.16 -8.26 1.56
C VAL A 89 0.27 -8.32 1.03
N LEU A 90 0.45 -8.09 -0.26
CA LEU A 90 1.74 -8.23 -0.95
C LEU A 90 2.11 -6.91 -1.63
N LEU A 91 3.38 -6.53 -1.52
CA LEU A 91 3.94 -5.41 -2.29
C LEU A 91 4.51 -5.95 -3.60
N ILE A 92 4.12 -5.34 -4.72
CA ILE A 92 4.80 -5.50 -6.00
C ILE A 92 5.90 -4.44 -6.06
N ASP A 93 7.14 -4.86 -5.78
CA ASP A 93 8.33 -4.00 -5.71
C ASP A 93 9.05 -3.84 -7.06
N ASN A 94 8.75 -4.71 -8.03
CA ASN A 94 9.25 -4.61 -9.40
C ASN A 94 8.69 -3.37 -10.12
N GLN A 95 9.57 -2.40 -10.40
CA GLN A 95 9.24 -1.15 -11.07
C GLN A 95 8.76 -1.34 -12.52
N ASP A 96 9.14 -2.45 -13.15
CA ASP A 96 8.74 -2.78 -14.51
C ASP A 96 7.44 -3.58 -14.56
N SER A 97 6.74 -3.78 -13.44
CA SER A 97 5.51 -4.59 -13.37
C SER A 97 4.43 -4.12 -14.36
N GLY A 98 4.33 -2.81 -14.61
CA GLY A 98 3.47 -2.26 -15.66
C GLY A 98 3.88 -2.65 -17.07
N LEU A 99 5.20 -2.67 -17.36
CA LEU A 99 5.73 -3.10 -18.66
C LEU A 99 5.50 -4.60 -18.88
N TRP A 100 5.72 -5.43 -17.85
CA TRP A 100 5.43 -6.86 -17.90
C TRP A 100 3.94 -7.14 -18.13
N GLY A 101 3.05 -6.40 -17.46
CA GLY A 101 1.61 -6.49 -17.69
C GLY A 101 1.21 -6.13 -19.12
N ALA A 102 1.81 -5.07 -19.69
CA ALA A 102 1.57 -4.67 -21.08
C ALA A 102 2.08 -5.72 -22.08
N ALA A 103 3.27 -6.27 -21.86
CA ALA A 103 3.84 -7.32 -22.71
C ALA A 103 2.99 -8.60 -22.66
N PHE A 104 2.53 -9.00 -21.47
CA PHE A 104 1.65 -10.15 -21.28
C PHE A 104 0.31 -9.97 -22.00
N LEU A 105 -0.32 -8.81 -21.86
CA LEU A 105 -1.56 -8.50 -22.58
C LEU A 105 -1.35 -8.56 -24.10
N GLY A 106 -0.25 -8.00 -24.61
CA GLY A 106 0.12 -8.09 -26.02
C GLY A 106 0.21 -9.53 -26.50
N GLN A 107 0.91 -10.39 -25.77
CA GLN A 107 1.01 -11.83 -26.07
C GLN A 107 -0.37 -12.51 -26.10
N GLN A 108 -1.25 -12.22 -25.14
CA GLN A 108 -2.59 -12.81 -25.09
C GLN A 108 -3.43 -12.42 -26.31
N ILE A 109 -3.37 -11.15 -26.73
CA ILE A 109 -4.06 -10.65 -27.92
C ILE A 109 -3.57 -11.37 -29.18
N PHE A 110 -2.25 -11.57 -29.32
CA PHE A 110 -1.68 -12.30 -30.47
C PHE A 110 -2.13 -13.77 -30.56
N HIS A 111 -2.33 -14.45 -29.43
CA HIS A 111 -2.78 -15.86 -29.42
C HIS A 111 -4.29 -16.05 -29.65
N GLN A 112 -5.07 -14.96 -29.67
CA GLN A 112 -6.52 -14.99 -29.92
C GLN A 112 -6.89 -14.66 -31.37
N CYS A 113 -5.90 -14.32 -32.22
CA CYS A 113 -6.03 -14.19 -33.67
C CYS A 113 -5.65 -15.49 -34.37
#